data_AF-A0A2M4APX1-F1
#
_entry.id   AF-A0A2M4APX1-F1
#
_cell.length_a   1.000
_cell.length_b   1.000
_cell.length_c   1.000
_cell.angle_alpha   90.00
_cell.angle_beta   90.00
_cell.angle_gamma   90.00
#
_symmetry.space_group_name_H-M   'P 1'
#
loop_
_entity.id
_entity.type
_entity.pdbx_description
1 polymer ?
#
loop_
_entity_poly.entity_id
_entity_poly.type
_entity_poly.pdbx_seq_one_letter_code
_entity_poly.pdbx_strand_id
1 'polypeptide(L)'
;YEAEIRKAYQATKDSIPEVKKFEEPRFVRVNTEVLNIEGAKRLMQEEGWILVEEEFQDYQAFLNRVRNLSDSEYMVDFHFNDLLVFPNCSKAYWARAEHLLSKFFLQNKACLVPTYLLKPPKKSVVLDMCSAPGMKATHLANLMKNKGRIYAVERSAERYKLLCQYAAPFGVIKTIHADCLELTDEQVPGVEYILLDPSCSGSGMLDRLRIQEPVDEGRLYRLAGLQYKLLSHAMNAFPNARRIVYSTCSVHPEENEKVVMGVLRHNSHFRLLDARTELGKEWLNLGSSDYPGVGERCLYARTETDLTIGMFVAVFERCADGEENEIYAAHEHQKESYVKLAAIGSEGRKGKKNRGGKIYQPADGELTVQQYDNFTQVPERQQTSAAECESTTHGFTEEPSTSVSKKKSKRKAESQQTDSYIDEPTINGVNEEPSASVNKKKSKRKAESQ
;
A
#
# COMPACT_ATOMS: atom_id res chain seq x y z
N TYR A 1 39.37 -35.33 0.65
CA TYR A 1 39.05 -34.05 1.30
C TYR A 1 38.76 -32.92 0.30
N GLU A 2 39.75 -32.31 -0.38
CA GLU A 2 39.48 -31.17 -1.27
C GLU A 2 38.57 -31.53 -2.46
N ALA A 3 38.73 -32.75 -3.01
CA ALA A 3 37.84 -33.28 -4.04
C ALA A 3 36.40 -33.53 -3.54
N GLU A 4 36.23 -33.86 -2.26
CA GLU A 4 34.91 -34.05 -1.65
C GLU A 4 34.22 -32.72 -1.39
N ILE A 5 34.98 -31.69 -0.99
CA ILE A 5 34.48 -30.32 -0.85
C ILE A 5 34.02 -29.78 -2.21
N ARG A 6 34.81 -29.98 -3.28
CA ARG A 6 34.40 -29.57 -4.63
C ARG A 6 33.16 -30.32 -5.10
N LYS A 7 33.05 -31.61 -4.81
CA LYS A 7 31.88 -32.43 -5.17
C LYS A 7 30.63 -32.01 -4.40
N ALA A 8 30.78 -31.68 -3.11
CA ALA A 8 29.70 -31.14 -2.28
C ALA A 8 29.27 -29.74 -2.76
N TYR A 9 30.23 -28.87 -3.09
CA TYR A 9 29.96 -27.55 -3.66
C TYR A 9 29.24 -27.63 -5.01
N GLN A 10 29.67 -28.53 -5.90
CA GLN A 10 29.02 -28.75 -7.19
C GLN A 10 27.60 -29.29 -7.01
N ALA A 11 27.41 -30.30 -6.15
CA ALA A 11 26.09 -30.83 -5.83
C ALA A 11 25.16 -29.77 -5.22
N THR A 12 25.71 -28.86 -4.40
CA THR A 12 24.96 -27.73 -3.83
C THR A 12 24.60 -26.73 -4.93
N LYS A 13 25.55 -26.38 -5.81
CA LYS A 13 25.36 -25.45 -6.92
C LYS A 13 24.35 -25.96 -7.95
N ASP A 14 24.34 -27.26 -8.22
CA ASP A 14 23.40 -27.93 -9.12
C ASP A 14 22.01 -28.17 -8.45
N SER A 15 21.95 -28.13 -7.12
CA SER A 15 20.69 -28.19 -6.33
C SER A 15 20.07 -26.83 -6.05
N ILE A 16 20.78 -25.73 -6.27
CA ILE A 16 20.20 -24.39 -6.26
C ILE A 16 19.41 -24.29 -7.56
N PRO A 17 18.07 -24.25 -7.53
CA PRO A 17 17.30 -24.03 -8.75
C PRO A 17 17.84 -22.77 -9.42
N GLU A 18 18.05 -22.81 -10.74
CA GLU A 18 18.33 -21.60 -11.52
C GLU A 18 17.18 -20.62 -11.26
N VAL A 19 17.37 -19.74 -10.27
CA VAL A 19 16.44 -18.66 -10.02
C VAL A 19 16.63 -17.76 -11.22
N LYS A 20 15.74 -17.88 -12.22
CA LYS A 20 15.61 -16.88 -13.29
C LYS A 20 15.62 -15.53 -12.59
N LYS A 21 16.70 -14.80 -12.75
CA LYS A 21 16.95 -13.59 -11.98
C LYS A 21 15.96 -12.56 -12.49
N PHE A 22 14.80 -12.47 -11.84
CA PHE A 22 13.82 -11.46 -12.19
C PHE A 22 14.44 -10.08 -11.93
N GLU A 23 14.70 -9.36 -13.02
CA GLU A 23 15.21 -8.01 -12.98
C GLU A 23 14.06 -7.02 -13.12
N GLU A 24 13.53 -6.62 -11.97
CA GLU A 24 12.45 -5.64 -11.90
C GLU A 24 12.85 -4.33 -12.63
N PRO A 25 12.03 -3.85 -13.57
CA PRO A 25 12.15 -2.49 -14.10
C PRO A 25 12.07 -1.46 -12.96
N ARG A 26 12.64 -0.28 -13.19
CA ARG A 26 12.55 0.81 -12.24
C ARG A 26 11.36 1.70 -12.61
N PHE A 27 10.34 1.64 -11.77
CA PHE A 27 9.17 2.52 -11.86
C PHE A 27 9.39 3.82 -11.09
N VAL A 28 9.07 4.93 -11.75
CA VAL A 28 9.32 6.29 -11.26
C VAL A 28 8.08 7.13 -11.52
N ARG A 29 7.35 7.43 -10.45
CA ARG A 29 6.13 8.25 -10.50
C ARG A 29 6.50 9.73 -10.51
N VAL A 30 5.91 10.49 -11.42
CA VAL A 30 6.09 11.94 -11.52
C VAL A 30 5.25 12.63 -10.45
N ASN A 31 5.86 13.56 -9.70
CA ASN A 31 5.12 14.42 -8.79
C ASN A 31 4.40 15.52 -9.60
N THR A 32 3.14 15.26 -9.97
CA THR A 32 2.38 16.17 -10.84
C THR A 32 1.99 17.51 -10.22
N GLU A 33 2.25 17.74 -8.93
CA GLU A 33 2.15 19.08 -8.31
C GLU A 33 3.36 19.97 -8.63
N VAL A 34 4.52 19.37 -8.91
CA VAL A 34 5.77 20.10 -9.17
C VAL A 34 6.11 20.09 -10.66
N LEU A 35 5.85 18.97 -11.34
CA LEU A 35 6.28 18.75 -12.71
C LEU A 35 5.18 18.02 -13.50
N ASN A 36 4.74 18.60 -14.62
CA ASN A 36 3.85 17.90 -15.54
C ASN A 36 4.62 16.85 -16.37
N ILE A 37 3.91 15.94 -17.04
CA ILE A 37 4.55 14.83 -17.76
C ILE A 37 5.48 15.31 -18.90
N GLU A 38 5.12 16.37 -19.61
CA GLU A 38 5.96 16.92 -20.69
C GLU A 38 7.25 17.55 -20.16
N GLY A 39 7.18 18.23 -19.01
CA GLY A 39 8.34 18.72 -18.29
C GLY A 39 9.20 17.59 -17.75
N ALA A 40 8.57 16.50 -17.27
CA ALA A 40 9.28 15.30 -16.83
C ALA A 40 10.04 14.64 -17.97
N LYS A 41 9.41 14.52 -19.16
CA LYS A 41 10.08 13.98 -20.35
C LYS A 41 11.29 14.83 -20.76
N ARG A 42 11.11 16.15 -20.85
CA ARG A 42 12.21 17.07 -21.19
C ARG A 42 13.37 16.96 -20.19
N LEU A 43 13.06 16.94 -18.90
CA LEU A 43 14.07 16.83 -17.86
C LEU A 43 14.86 15.51 -17.95
N MET A 44 14.18 14.39 -18.25
CA MET A 44 14.88 13.11 -18.44
C MET A 44 15.77 13.12 -19.68
N GLN A 45 15.36 13.79 -20.76
CA GLN A 45 16.21 14.00 -21.94
C GLN A 45 17.44 14.87 -21.62
N GLU A 46 17.28 15.92 -20.80
CA GLU A 46 18.40 16.75 -20.31
C GLU A 46 19.38 15.95 -19.44
N GLU A 47 18.87 14.99 -18.66
CA GLU A 47 19.68 14.02 -17.89
C GLU A 47 20.30 12.91 -18.77
N GLY A 48 20.09 12.95 -20.09
CA GLY A 48 20.69 12.04 -21.06
C GLY A 48 19.90 10.75 -21.33
N TRP A 49 18.65 10.65 -20.84
CA TRP A 49 17.77 9.52 -21.12
C TRP A 49 17.04 9.67 -22.46
N ILE A 50 16.86 8.57 -23.17
CA ILE A 50 16.21 8.50 -24.48
C ILE A 50 14.76 8.05 -24.27
N LEU A 51 13.81 8.92 -24.62
CA LEU A 51 12.39 8.59 -24.57
C LEU A 51 12.02 7.66 -25.73
N VAL A 52 11.38 6.54 -25.40
CA VAL A 52 10.75 5.63 -26.36
C VAL A 52 9.31 6.07 -26.59
N GLU A 53 9.03 6.67 -27.74
CA GLU A 53 7.70 7.11 -28.17
C GLU A 53 7.02 6.08 -29.07
N GLU A 54 6.77 4.90 -28.50
CA GLU A 54 6.07 3.80 -29.17
C GLU A 54 4.64 3.68 -28.65
N GLU A 55 3.68 3.40 -29.54
CA GLU A 55 2.32 3.00 -29.19
C GLU A 55 2.22 1.48 -29.17
N PHE A 56 1.60 0.92 -28.12
CA PHE A 56 1.45 -0.52 -27.96
C PHE A 56 0.02 -0.94 -28.23
N GLN A 57 -0.15 -2.00 -29.03
CA GLN A 57 -1.46 -2.58 -29.32
C GLN A 57 -2.11 -3.19 -28.07
N ASP A 58 -1.28 -3.82 -27.24
CA ASP A 58 -1.70 -4.47 -26.01
C ASP A 58 -0.61 -4.41 -24.93
N TYR A 59 -0.99 -4.79 -23.71
CA TYR A 59 -0.13 -4.75 -22.53
C TYR A 59 1.01 -5.78 -22.63
N GLN A 60 0.81 -6.90 -23.31
CA GLN A 60 1.85 -7.90 -23.51
C GLN A 60 2.99 -7.36 -24.40
N ALA A 61 2.65 -6.62 -25.47
CA ALA A 61 3.59 -5.92 -26.33
C ALA A 61 4.38 -4.87 -25.55
N PHE A 62 3.71 -4.09 -24.70
CA PHE A 62 4.37 -3.15 -23.79
C PHE A 62 5.36 -3.86 -22.85
N LEU A 63 4.95 -4.95 -22.20
CA LEU A 63 5.82 -5.70 -21.29
C LEU A 63 7.03 -6.29 -22.02
N ASN A 64 6.84 -6.77 -23.24
CA ASN A 64 7.94 -7.23 -24.09
C ASN A 64 8.90 -6.08 -24.43
N ARG A 65 8.40 -4.88 -24.68
CA ARG A 65 9.26 -3.70 -24.91
C ARG A 65 10.04 -3.33 -23.65
N VAL A 66 9.40 -3.34 -22.48
CA VAL A 66 10.05 -3.06 -21.19
C VAL A 66 11.21 -4.03 -20.92
N ARG A 67 11.05 -5.32 -21.22
CA ARG A 67 12.13 -6.33 -21.09
C ARG A 67 13.35 -6.04 -21.97
N ASN A 68 13.15 -5.31 -23.07
CA ASN A 68 14.17 -5.04 -24.08
C ASN A 68 14.56 -3.54 -24.15
N LEU A 69 14.28 -2.76 -23.09
CA LEU A 69 14.80 -1.39 -22.99
C LEU A 69 16.33 -1.42 -22.96
N SER A 70 16.96 -0.55 -23.76
CA SER A 70 18.40 -0.33 -23.65
C SER A 70 18.74 0.43 -22.36
N ASP A 71 20.01 0.40 -21.95
CA ASP A 71 20.47 1.00 -20.69
C ASP A 71 20.23 2.52 -20.57
N SER A 72 19.98 3.20 -21.70
CA SER A 72 19.76 4.64 -21.79
C SER A 72 18.31 5.01 -22.12
N GLU A 73 17.43 4.02 -22.28
CA GLU A 73 16.04 4.24 -22.67
C GLU A 73 15.10 4.29 -21.48
N TYR A 74 13.98 4.99 -21.66
CA TYR A 74 12.83 4.94 -20.76
C TYR A 74 11.53 5.18 -21.52
N MET A 75 10.41 4.88 -20.90
CA MET A 75 9.10 5.04 -21.49
C MET A 75 8.04 5.43 -20.46
N VAL A 76 6.89 5.92 -20.94
CA VAL A 76 5.70 6.11 -20.10
C VAL A 76 5.00 4.76 -19.92
N ASP A 77 4.49 4.49 -18.73
CA ASP A 77 3.78 3.24 -18.44
C ASP A 77 2.49 3.09 -19.24
N PHE A 78 2.16 1.85 -19.62
CA PHE A 78 0.95 1.50 -20.35
C PHE A 78 -0.34 1.94 -19.66
N HIS A 79 -0.42 1.82 -18.33
CA HIS A 79 -1.64 2.12 -17.59
C HIS A 79 -1.67 3.57 -17.12
N PHE A 80 -0.53 4.07 -16.62
CA PHE A 80 -0.46 5.31 -15.84
C PHE A 80 0.39 6.37 -16.53
N ASN A 81 -0.24 7.46 -16.95
CA ASN A 81 0.41 8.53 -17.73
C ASN A 81 1.45 9.32 -16.93
N ASP A 82 1.44 9.25 -15.61
CA ASP A 82 2.40 9.90 -14.71
C ASP A 82 3.41 8.91 -14.12
N LEU A 83 3.51 7.70 -14.68
CA LEU A 83 4.51 6.70 -14.31
C LEU A 83 5.49 6.50 -15.45
N LEU A 84 6.77 6.63 -15.15
CA LEU A 84 7.87 6.33 -16.07
C LEU A 84 8.47 4.96 -15.72
N VAL A 85 8.92 4.25 -16.75
CA VAL A 85 9.54 2.93 -16.65
C VAL A 85 10.94 2.98 -17.23
N PHE A 86 11.91 2.57 -16.42
CA PHE A 86 13.33 2.52 -16.76
C PHE A 86 13.84 1.07 -16.65
N PRO A 87 14.93 0.71 -17.36
CA PRO A 87 15.58 -0.59 -17.18
C PRO A 87 16.11 -0.76 -15.75
N ASN A 88 16.32 -2.01 -15.33
CA ASN A 88 16.80 -2.35 -13.98
C ASN A 88 18.15 -1.69 -13.64
N CYS A 89 19.03 -1.52 -14.61
CA CYS A 89 20.36 -0.91 -14.45
C CYS A 89 20.29 0.57 -13.99
N SER A 90 19.16 1.26 -14.20
CA SER A 90 18.94 2.65 -13.76
C SER A 90 18.92 2.84 -12.24
N LYS A 91 18.87 1.76 -11.45
CA LYS A 91 18.86 1.82 -9.97
C LYS A 91 19.98 2.67 -9.40
N ALA A 92 21.19 2.53 -9.93
CA ALA A 92 22.36 3.27 -9.46
C ALA A 92 22.30 4.76 -9.81
N TYR A 93 21.62 5.14 -10.89
CA TYR A 93 21.35 6.53 -11.22
C TYR A 93 20.38 7.14 -10.21
N TRP A 94 19.24 6.50 -9.99
CA TRP A 94 18.21 7.01 -9.08
C TRP A 94 18.66 7.11 -7.63
N ALA A 95 19.57 6.24 -7.18
CA ALA A 95 20.17 6.33 -5.85
C ALA A 95 21.05 7.59 -5.65
N ARG A 96 21.58 8.17 -6.73
CA ARG A 96 22.47 9.35 -6.69
C ARG A 96 21.77 10.65 -7.13
N ALA A 97 20.57 10.54 -7.71
CA ALA A 97 19.82 11.67 -8.27
C ALA A 97 19.06 12.47 -7.18
N GLU A 98 19.76 12.91 -6.13
CA GLU A 98 19.13 13.62 -4.99
C GLU A 98 18.41 14.91 -5.41
N HIS A 99 18.92 15.59 -6.43
CA HIS A 99 18.35 16.81 -7.00
C HIS A 99 16.96 16.59 -7.66
N LEU A 100 16.54 15.34 -7.85
CA LEU A 100 15.27 14.95 -8.45
C LEU A 100 14.20 14.51 -7.42
N LEU A 101 14.54 14.38 -6.15
CA LEU A 101 13.67 13.78 -5.11
C LEU A 101 12.35 14.51 -4.89
N SER A 102 12.25 15.81 -5.19
CA SER A 102 10.99 16.56 -5.10
C SER A 102 10.09 16.41 -6.32
N LYS A 103 10.66 16.00 -7.46
CA LYS A 103 9.98 15.90 -8.76
C LYS A 103 9.55 14.48 -9.07
N PHE A 104 10.20 13.48 -8.49
CA PHE A 104 9.96 12.07 -8.78
C PHE A 104 9.93 11.21 -7.52
N PHE A 105 9.07 10.20 -7.53
CA PHE A 105 8.90 9.21 -6.48
C PHE A 105 9.25 7.82 -7.01
N LEU A 106 10.17 7.12 -6.36
CA LEU A 106 10.43 5.72 -6.67
C LEU A 106 9.29 4.87 -6.09
N GLN A 107 8.39 4.43 -6.96
CA GLN A 107 7.19 3.71 -6.55
C GLN A 107 6.85 2.65 -7.57
N ASN A 108 6.77 1.41 -7.10
CA ASN A 108 6.40 0.29 -7.93
C ASN A 108 4.99 0.49 -8.54
N LYS A 109 4.82 0.10 -9.81
CA LYS A 109 3.56 0.24 -10.58
C LYS A 109 2.34 -0.35 -9.88
N ALA A 110 2.46 -1.54 -9.31
CA ALA A 110 1.35 -2.20 -8.65
C ALA A 110 0.78 -1.38 -7.48
N CYS A 111 1.61 -0.56 -6.82
CA CYS A 111 1.18 0.33 -5.75
C CYS A 111 0.32 1.52 -6.23
N LEU A 112 0.28 1.81 -7.54
CA LEU A 112 -0.56 2.86 -8.10
C LEU A 112 -1.96 2.35 -8.45
N VAL A 113 -2.12 1.05 -8.70
CA VAL A 113 -3.40 0.42 -9.07
C VAL A 113 -4.51 0.76 -8.05
N PRO A 114 -4.31 0.61 -6.71
CA PRO A 114 -5.37 0.91 -5.74
C PRO A 114 -5.85 2.35 -5.79
N THR A 115 -4.92 3.31 -5.90
CA THR A 115 -5.22 4.74 -5.92
C THR A 115 -5.91 5.17 -7.22
N TYR A 116 -5.58 4.54 -8.35
CA TYR A 116 -6.25 4.77 -9.63
C TYR A 116 -7.68 4.23 -9.64
N LEU A 117 -7.90 3.06 -9.04
CA LEU A 117 -9.23 2.46 -8.92
C LEU A 117 -10.13 3.19 -7.91
N LEU A 118 -9.53 3.77 -6.86
CA LEU A 118 -10.28 4.58 -5.91
C LEU A 118 -10.85 5.84 -6.59
N LYS A 119 -10.10 6.40 -7.54
CA LYS A 119 -10.53 7.48 -8.46
C LYS A 119 -11.28 8.63 -7.75
N PRO A 120 -10.77 9.19 -6.64
CA PRO A 120 -11.47 10.24 -5.91
C PRO A 120 -11.59 11.50 -6.78
N PRO A 121 -12.79 12.10 -6.90
CA PRO A 121 -12.95 13.40 -7.54
C PRO A 121 -12.15 14.47 -6.80
N LYS A 122 -11.78 15.53 -7.54
CA LYS A 122 -11.20 16.73 -6.93
C LYS A 122 -12.18 17.28 -5.89
N LYS A 123 -11.66 17.79 -4.77
CA LYS A 123 -12.42 18.36 -3.64
C LYS A 123 -13.18 17.34 -2.78
N SER A 124 -13.16 16.05 -3.11
CA SER A 124 -13.71 15.01 -2.22
C SER A 124 -12.87 14.85 -0.96
N VAL A 125 -13.41 14.10 0.01
CA VAL A 125 -12.72 13.74 1.24
C VAL A 125 -12.35 12.25 1.20
N VAL A 126 -11.06 11.98 1.35
CA VAL A 126 -10.49 10.64 1.29
C VAL A 126 -9.92 10.25 2.66
N LEU A 127 -10.08 8.98 3.03
CA LEU A 127 -9.40 8.38 4.17
C LEU A 127 -8.41 7.31 3.67
N ASP A 128 -7.13 7.47 3.98
CA ASP A 128 -6.12 6.43 3.87
C ASP A 128 -5.88 5.83 5.26
N MET A 129 -6.44 4.65 5.49
CA MET A 129 -6.55 4.03 6.83
C MET A 129 -5.21 3.53 7.38
N CYS A 130 -4.23 3.26 6.51
CA CYS A 130 -2.94 2.64 6.84
C CYS A 130 -1.84 3.26 5.98
N SER A 131 -1.61 4.56 6.17
CA SER A 131 -1.02 5.39 5.13
C SER A 131 0.51 5.33 5.04
N ALA A 132 1.22 5.06 6.14
CA ALA A 132 2.67 5.21 6.12
C ALA A 132 3.37 4.20 5.19
N PRO A 133 4.45 4.59 4.50
CA PRO A 133 5.16 5.86 4.61
C PRO A 133 4.52 7.06 3.87
N GLY A 134 3.37 6.89 3.21
CA GLY A 134 2.61 8.00 2.59
C GLY A 134 2.66 8.02 1.06
N MET A 135 3.27 7.02 0.42
CA MET A 135 3.42 6.98 -1.06
C MET A 135 2.07 6.91 -1.79
N LYS A 136 1.07 6.22 -1.22
CA LYS A 136 -0.28 6.16 -1.78
C LYS A 136 -1.08 7.43 -1.48
N ALA A 137 -1.01 7.98 -0.26
CA ALA A 137 -1.62 9.26 0.08
C ALA A 137 -1.11 10.44 -0.78
N THR A 138 0.20 10.54 -1.00
CA THR A 138 0.78 11.56 -1.88
C THR A 138 0.35 11.37 -3.34
N HIS A 139 0.19 10.12 -3.79
CA HIS A 139 -0.37 9.86 -5.11
C HIS A 139 -1.85 10.26 -5.22
N LEU A 140 -2.67 9.97 -4.21
CA LEU A 140 -4.05 10.48 -4.13
C LEU A 140 -4.09 12.01 -4.19
N ALA A 141 -3.18 12.69 -3.50
CA ALA A 141 -3.07 14.15 -3.58
C ALA A 141 -2.77 14.64 -5.01
N ASN A 142 -1.87 13.96 -5.74
CA ASN A 142 -1.58 14.25 -7.15
C ASN A 142 -2.79 14.01 -8.08
N LEU A 143 -3.56 12.93 -7.86
CA LEU A 143 -4.78 12.63 -8.63
C LEU A 143 -5.86 13.69 -8.37
N MET A 144 -6.01 14.11 -7.11
CA MET A 144 -6.95 15.14 -6.67
C MET A 144 -6.48 16.57 -7.01
N LYS A 145 -5.29 16.73 -7.61
CA LYS A 145 -4.68 18.04 -7.94
C LYS A 145 -4.59 18.94 -6.72
N ASN A 146 -4.20 18.35 -5.60
CA ASN A 146 -4.07 18.99 -4.28
C ASN A 146 -5.32 19.82 -3.91
N LYS A 147 -6.52 19.28 -4.20
CA LYS A 147 -7.82 19.86 -3.86
C LYS A 147 -8.70 18.87 -3.12
N GLY A 148 -9.23 19.27 -1.97
CA GLY A 148 -10.07 18.42 -1.11
C GLY A 148 -9.39 18.17 0.21
N ARG A 149 -9.56 16.96 0.75
CA ARG A 149 -8.93 16.55 1.99
C ARG A 149 -8.59 15.07 1.96
N ILE A 150 -7.42 14.72 2.48
CA ILE A 150 -6.99 13.34 2.69
C ILE A 150 -6.64 13.19 4.15
N TYR A 151 -7.37 12.36 4.89
CA TYR A 151 -6.97 11.93 6.23
C TYR A 151 -6.03 10.74 6.07
N ALA A 152 -4.78 10.89 6.47
CA ALA A 152 -3.76 9.86 6.36
C ALA A 152 -3.42 9.33 7.76
N VAL A 153 -3.85 8.10 8.06
CA VAL A 153 -3.77 7.52 9.39
C VAL A 153 -2.63 6.51 9.47
N GLU A 154 -1.83 6.56 10.53
CA GLU A 154 -0.83 5.54 10.82
C GLU A 154 -0.76 5.31 12.34
N ARG A 155 -0.73 4.04 12.74
CA ARG A 155 -0.66 3.65 14.15
C ARG A 155 0.76 3.63 14.71
N SER A 156 1.76 3.27 13.90
CA SER A 156 3.15 3.22 14.35
C SER A 156 3.75 4.63 14.44
N ALA A 157 4.20 5.03 15.63
CA ALA A 157 4.84 6.33 15.84
C ALA A 157 6.09 6.54 14.97
N GLU A 158 6.85 5.47 14.69
CA GLU A 158 8.03 5.54 13.84
C GLU A 158 7.64 5.79 12.38
N ARG A 159 6.71 4.98 11.85
CA ARG A 159 6.25 5.11 10.46
C ARG A 159 5.45 6.40 10.26
N TYR A 160 4.76 6.88 11.29
CA TYR A 160 4.05 8.16 11.27
C TYR A 160 4.98 9.34 11.02
N LYS A 161 6.21 9.33 11.57
CA LYS A 161 7.21 10.37 11.27
C LYS A 161 7.55 10.42 9.77
N LEU A 162 7.73 9.26 9.14
CA LEU A 162 7.95 9.19 7.69
C LEU A 162 6.73 9.69 6.91
N LEU A 163 5.52 9.30 7.33
CA LEU A 163 4.28 9.81 6.75
C LEU A 163 4.22 11.34 6.79
N CYS A 164 4.54 11.96 7.92
CA CYS A 164 4.60 13.42 8.04
C CYS A 164 5.60 14.04 7.06
N GLN A 165 6.77 13.43 6.86
CA GLN A 165 7.78 13.92 5.92
C GLN A 165 7.29 13.88 4.47
N TYR A 166 6.73 12.74 4.04
CA TYR A 166 6.20 12.60 2.68
C TYR A 166 4.94 13.46 2.43
N ALA A 167 4.12 13.65 3.45
CA ALA A 167 2.90 14.44 3.36
C ALA A 167 3.13 15.96 3.41
N ALA A 168 4.24 16.42 4.01
CA ALA A 168 4.50 17.85 4.23
C ALA A 168 4.36 18.76 2.99
N PRO A 169 4.76 18.34 1.76
CA PRO A 169 4.56 19.16 0.57
C PRO A 169 3.10 19.27 0.09
N PHE A 170 2.18 18.47 0.62
CA PHE A 170 0.82 18.33 0.11
C PHE A 170 -0.21 18.92 1.10
N GLY A 171 -0.66 20.13 0.82
CA GLY A 171 -1.59 20.88 1.68
C GLY A 171 -2.96 20.24 1.93
N VAL A 172 -3.37 19.23 1.14
CA VAL A 172 -4.63 18.49 1.38
C VAL A 172 -4.49 17.32 2.34
N ILE A 173 -3.28 16.89 2.68
CA ILE A 173 -3.06 15.73 3.53
C ILE A 173 -3.02 16.17 5.00
N LYS A 174 -3.96 15.68 5.79
CA LYS A 174 -3.97 15.77 7.25
C LYS A 174 -3.52 14.44 7.83
N THR A 175 -2.32 14.40 8.39
CA THR A 175 -1.77 13.19 9.01
C THR A 175 -2.32 13.00 10.42
N ILE A 176 -2.68 11.77 10.78
CA ILE A 176 -3.25 11.40 12.09
C ILE A 176 -2.49 10.19 12.64
N HIS A 177 -1.94 10.33 13.85
CA HIS A 177 -1.31 9.22 14.58
C HIS A 177 -2.34 8.59 15.51
N ALA A 178 -2.98 7.51 15.06
CA ALA A 178 -4.06 6.84 15.78
C ALA A 178 -4.22 5.39 15.30
N ASP A 179 -4.95 4.58 16.06
CA ASP A 179 -5.51 3.35 15.52
C ASP A 179 -6.74 3.69 14.68
N CYS A 180 -6.75 3.28 13.40
CA CYS A 180 -7.85 3.62 12.51
C CYS A 180 -9.18 2.97 12.92
N LEU A 181 -9.15 1.88 13.69
CA LEU A 181 -10.36 1.24 14.24
C LEU A 181 -11.07 2.12 15.29
N GLU A 182 -10.38 3.12 15.84
CA GLU A 182 -10.94 4.07 16.81
C GLU A 182 -11.54 5.32 16.14
N LEU A 183 -11.33 5.49 14.83
CA LEU A 183 -11.79 6.66 14.08
C LEU A 183 -13.14 6.41 13.43
N THR A 184 -14.06 7.36 13.58
CA THR A 184 -15.36 7.39 12.90
C THR A 184 -15.53 8.71 12.16
N ASP A 185 -16.71 8.93 11.56
CA ASP A 185 -17.06 10.21 10.92
C ASP A 185 -16.97 11.41 11.89
N GLU A 186 -16.97 11.21 13.21
CA GLU A 186 -16.79 12.31 14.17
C GLU A 186 -15.37 12.91 14.12
N GLN A 187 -14.33 12.07 14.10
CA GLN A 187 -12.94 12.52 14.09
C GLN A 187 -12.47 12.88 12.68
N VAL A 188 -13.01 12.21 11.66
CA VAL A 188 -12.67 12.39 10.24
C VAL A 188 -13.94 12.62 9.41
N PRO A 189 -14.62 13.77 9.56
CA PRO A 189 -15.93 13.98 8.97
C PRO A 189 -15.91 14.07 7.46
N GLY A 190 -16.96 13.50 6.87
CA GLY A 190 -17.31 13.66 5.46
C GLY A 190 -16.56 12.72 4.52
N VAL A 191 -15.95 11.65 5.04
CA VAL A 191 -15.20 10.67 4.22
C VAL A 191 -16.10 10.03 3.17
N GLU A 192 -15.76 10.22 1.89
CA GLU A 192 -16.49 9.68 0.74
C GLU A 192 -15.75 8.53 0.07
N TYR A 193 -14.42 8.51 0.14
CA TYR A 193 -13.56 7.52 -0.51
C TYR A 193 -12.55 6.97 0.49
N ILE A 194 -12.38 5.65 0.53
CA ILE A 194 -11.48 5.01 1.49
C ILE A 194 -10.45 4.15 0.75
N LEU A 195 -9.18 4.38 1.05
CA LEU A 195 -8.08 3.50 0.71
C LEU A 195 -7.73 2.67 1.96
N LEU A 196 -7.74 1.35 1.81
CA LEU A 196 -7.29 0.42 2.84
C LEU A 196 -6.17 -0.47 2.29
N ASP A 197 -4.93 -0.10 2.63
CA ASP A 197 -3.71 -0.84 2.32
C ASP A 197 -3.02 -1.27 3.63
N PRO A 198 -3.56 -2.29 4.32
CA PRO A 198 -3.12 -2.66 5.66
C PRO A 198 -1.79 -3.41 5.65
N SER A 199 -1.25 -3.61 6.85
CA SER A 199 -0.12 -4.52 7.02
C SER A 199 -0.46 -5.92 6.53
N CYS A 200 0.41 -6.47 5.68
CA CYS A 200 0.24 -7.77 5.03
C CYS A 200 1.43 -8.69 5.36
N SER A 201 1.36 -9.98 4.99
CA SER A 201 2.50 -10.91 5.13
C SER A 201 3.77 -10.41 4.43
N GLY A 202 3.59 -9.68 3.33
CA GLY A 202 4.63 -9.14 2.47
C GLY A 202 5.06 -10.11 1.38
N SER A 203 4.36 -11.24 1.21
CA SER A 203 4.76 -12.36 0.35
C SER A 203 4.86 -11.99 -1.13
N GLY A 204 4.22 -10.91 -1.58
CA GLY A 204 4.36 -10.36 -2.94
C GLY A 204 5.57 -9.44 -3.15
N MET A 205 6.30 -9.06 -2.09
CA MET A 205 7.50 -8.23 -2.24
C MET A 205 8.66 -9.03 -2.83
N LEU A 206 9.41 -8.44 -3.75
CA LEU A 206 10.48 -9.14 -4.49
C LEU A 206 11.53 -9.79 -3.60
N ASP A 207 11.94 -9.10 -2.53
CA ASP A 207 12.96 -9.63 -1.62
C ASP A 207 12.47 -10.90 -0.92
N ARG A 208 11.16 -10.99 -0.61
CA ARG A 208 10.52 -12.17 -0.04
C ARG A 208 10.14 -13.23 -1.07
N LEU A 209 9.94 -12.87 -2.33
CA LEU A 209 9.76 -13.86 -3.41
C LEU A 209 11.08 -14.55 -3.77
N ARG A 210 12.21 -13.86 -3.60
CA ARG A 210 13.56 -14.41 -3.87
C ARG A 210 14.05 -15.34 -2.78
N ILE A 211 13.54 -15.19 -1.55
CA ILE A 211 13.91 -16.01 -0.40
C ILE A 211 12.69 -16.84 -0.02
N GLN A 212 12.76 -18.16 -0.20
CA GLN A 212 11.69 -19.05 0.27
C GLN A 212 11.72 -19.12 1.81
N GLU A 213 11.09 -18.13 2.45
CA GLU A 213 10.81 -18.18 3.88
C GLU A 213 9.61 -19.10 4.12
N PRO A 214 9.65 -19.97 5.15
CA PRO A 214 8.49 -20.75 5.54
C PRO A 214 7.35 -19.81 5.95
N VAL A 215 6.13 -20.14 5.53
CA VAL A 215 4.94 -19.37 5.87
C VAL A 215 4.64 -19.55 7.37
N ASP A 216 4.67 -18.45 8.13
CA ASP A 216 4.14 -18.42 9.50
C ASP A 216 2.61 -18.33 9.43
N GLU A 217 1.96 -19.50 9.44
CA GLU A 217 0.50 -19.63 9.39
C GLU A 217 -0.20 -18.85 10.52
N GLY A 218 0.41 -18.81 11.71
CA GLY A 218 -0.15 -18.10 12.86
C GLY A 218 -0.14 -16.58 12.65
N ARG A 219 0.96 -16.03 12.11
CA ARG A 219 1.04 -14.62 11.71
C ARG A 219 0.07 -14.32 10.56
N LEU A 220 0.01 -15.17 9.53
CA LEU A 220 -0.88 -15.02 8.39
C LEU A 220 -2.35 -14.92 8.85
N TYR A 221 -2.77 -15.83 9.73
CA TYR A 221 -4.12 -15.83 10.31
C TYR A 221 -4.43 -14.54 11.08
N ARG A 222 -3.50 -14.06 11.93
CA ARG A 222 -3.68 -12.82 12.69
C ARG A 222 -3.78 -11.58 11.78
N LEU A 223 -2.96 -11.54 10.73
CA LEU A 223 -2.99 -10.45 9.74
C LEU A 223 -4.31 -10.45 8.97
N ALA A 224 -4.75 -11.59 8.45
CA ALA A 224 -6.06 -11.72 7.80
C ALA A 224 -7.21 -11.29 8.72
N GLY A 225 -7.17 -11.65 10.00
CA GLY A 225 -8.15 -11.21 10.99
C GLY A 225 -8.16 -9.69 11.23
N LEU A 226 -6.98 -9.05 11.27
CA LEU A 226 -6.88 -7.59 11.36
C LEU A 226 -7.42 -6.90 10.09
N GLN A 227 -7.07 -7.43 8.92
CA GLN A 227 -7.52 -6.93 7.62
C GLN A 227 -9.03 -6.98 7.48
N TYR A 228 -9.65 -8.10 7.90
CA TYR A 228 -11.10 -8.24 7.98
C TYR A 228 -11.73 -7.16 8.87
N LYS A 229 -11.17 -6.95 10.07
CA LYS A 229 -11.69 -5.93 11.01
C LYS A 229 -11.61 -4.53 10.42
N LEU A 230 -10.47 -4.18 9.81
CA LEU A 230 -10.29 -2.86 9.18
C LEU A 230 -11.24 -2.65 8.01
N LEU A 231 -11.42 -3.65 7.15
CA LEU A 231 -12.31 -3.53 5.99
C LEU A 231 -13.78 -3.48 6.40
N SER A 232 -14.19 -4.28 7.40
CA SER A 232 -15.52 -4.19 7.98
C SER A 232 -15.76 -2.83 8.65
N HIS A 233 -14.76 -2.30 9.38
CA HIS A 233 -14.83 -0.96 9.97
C HIS A 233 -15.00 0.12 8.90
N ALA A 234 -14.24 0.05 7.80
CA ALA A 234 -14.37 0.98 6.67
C ALA A 234 -15.79 1.04 6.09
N MET A 235 -16.48 -0.11 6.04
CA MET A 235 -17.85 -0.19 5.53
C MET A 235 -18.90 0.37 6.49
N ASN A 236 -18.64 0.31 7.81
CA ASN A 236 -19.65 0.59 8.84
C ASN A 236 -19.48 1.96 9.52
N ALA A 237 -18.24 2.42 9.72
CA ALA A 237 -17.96 3.63 10.51
C ALA A 237 -18.11 4.94 9.74
N PHE A 238 -18.24 4.87 8.41
CA PHE A 238 -18.24 6.04 7.51
C PHE A 238 -19.50 6.04 6.64
N PRO A 239 -20.59 6.72 7.07
CA PRO A 239 -21.88 6.67 6.39
C PRO A 239 -21.84 7.28 4.97
N ASN A 240 -20.98 8.27 4.75
CA ASN A 240 -20.80 8.94 3.46
C ASN A 240 -19.88 8.18 2.50
N ALA A 241 -19.22 7.10 2.94
CA ALA A 241 -18.28 6.36 2.10
C ALA A 241 -19.02 5.73 0.92
N ARG A 242 -18.63 6.10 -0.30
CA ARG A 242 -19.22 5.60 -1.55
C ARG A 242 -18.37 4.52 -2.19
N ARG A 243 -17.06 4.60 -2.03
CA ARG A 243 -16.11 3.67 -2.65
C ARG A 243 -14.97 3.34 -1.69
N ILE A 244 -14.64 2.06 -1.61
CA ILE A 244 -13.54 1.55 -0.81
C ILE A 244 -12.63 0.74 -1.74
N VAL A 245 -11.32 0.97 -1.67
CA VAL A 245 -10.35 0.11 -2.34
C VAL A 245 -9.49 -0.56 -1.29
N TYR A 246 -9.52 -1.89 -1.29
CA TYR A 246 -8.70 -2.75 -0.46
C TYR A 246 -7.53 -3.27 -1.29
N SER A 247 -6.32 -3.21 -0.74
CA SER A 247 -5.14 -3.81 -1.38
C SER A 247 -4.19 -4.46 -0.41
N THR A 248 -3.47 -5.47 -0.87
CA THR A 248 -2.37 -6.07 -0.11
C THR A 248 -1.19 -6.37 -1.00
N CYS A 249 0.00 -6.36 -0.39
CA CYS A 249 1.24 -6.86 -0.94
C CYS A 249 1.40 -8.39 -0.77
N SER A 250 0.29 -9.16 -0.76
CA SER A 250 0.28 -10.60 -0.48
C SER A 250 -0.18 -11.42 -1.69
N VAL A 251 0.38 -12.61 -1.82
CA VAL A 251 -0.08 -13.64 -2.78
C VAL A 251 -1.02 -14.68 -2.14
N HIS A 252 -1.30 -14.56 -0.83
CA HIS A 252 -2.08 -15.54 -0.08
C HIS A 252 -3.58 -15.23 -0.14
N PRO A 253 -4.44 -16.17 -0.58
CA PRO A 253 -5.89 -15.99 -0.57
C PRO A 253 -6.46 -15.67 0.82
N GLU A 254 -5.79 -16.10 1.90
CA GLU A 254 -6.11 -15.80 3.30
C GLU A 254 -6.21 -14.31 3.59
N GLU A 255 -5.35 -13.50 2.98
CA GLU A 255 -5.31 -12.04 3.14
C GLU A 255 -6.12 -11.32 2.05
N ASN A 256 -6.58 -12.05 1.04
CA ASN A 256 -7.13 -11.49 -0.18
C ASN A 256 -8.59 -11.92 -0.36
N GLU A 257 -8.87 -12.89 -1.22
CA GLU A 257 -10.24 -13.31 -1.54
C GLU A 257 -11.00 -13.79 -0.31
N LYS A 258 -10.36 -14.47 0.67
CA LYS A 258 -11.02 -14.91 1.91
C LYS A 258 -11.49 -13.72 2.75
N VAL A 259 -10.69 -12.64 2.83
CA VAL A 259 -11.07 -11.41 3.53
C VAL A 259 -12.24 -10.75 2.82
N VAL A 260 -12.15 -10.56 1.49
CA VAL A 260 -13.19 -9.92 0.67
C VAL A 260 -14.51 -10.66 0.75
N MET A 261 -14.50 -11.98 0.53
CA MET A 261 -15.68 -12.84 0.64
C MET A 261 -16.26 -12.77 2.05
N GLY A 262 -15.41 -12.84 3.08
CA GLY A 262 -15.83 -12.78 4.47
C GLY A 262 -16.55 -11.50 4.81
N VAL A 263 -16.04 -10.33 4.39
CA VAL A 263 -16.68 -9.05 4.73
C VAL A 263 -18.00 -8.86 3.98
N LEU A 264 -18.08 -9.25 2.71
CA LEU A 264 -19.30 -9.08 1.89
C LEU A 264 -20.47 -9.93 2.42
N ARG A 265 -20.19 -11.12 2.96
CA ARG A 265 -21.18 -11.98 3.63
C ARG A 265 -21.82 -11.37 4.88
N HIS A 266 -21.23 -10.32 5.45
CA HIS A 266 -21.68 -9.70 6.70
C HIS A 266 -22.01 -8.21 6.54
N ASN A 267 -21.80 -7.63 5.36
CA ASN A 267 -22.01 -6.20 5.10
C ASN A 267 -22.80 -6.05 3.80
N SER A 268 -24.13 -5.96 3.89
CA SER A 268 -25.02 -5.97 2.72
C SER A 268 -24.93 -4.71 1.85
N HIS A 269 -24.57 -3.57 2.47
CA HIS A 269 -24.61 -2.23 1.88
C HIS A 269 -23.41 -1.86 1.01
N PHE A 270 -22.47 -2.77 0.75
CA PHE A 270 -21.42 -2.63 -0.24
C PHE A 270 -21.37 -3.82 -1.17
N ARG A 271 -21.17 -3.58 -2.47
CA ARG A 271 -20.97 -4.61 -3.50
C ARG A 271 -19.58 -4.54 -4.10
N LEU A 272 -19.10 -5.67 -4.61
CA LEU A 272 -17.80 -5.77 -5.29
C LEU A 272 -17.95 -5.42 -6.77
N LEU A 273 -17.18 -4.45 -7.24
CA LEU A 273 -17.10 -4.08 -8.65
C LEU A 273 -16.06 -4.93 -9.38
N ASP A 274 -16.24 -5.10 -10.68
CA ASP A 274 -15.18 -5.65 -11.55
C ASP A 274 -14.06 -4.61 -11.71
N ALA A 275 -12.96 -4.83 -11.00
CA ALA A 275 -11.82 -3.94 -10.98
C ALA A 275 -11.13 -3.81 -12.35
N ARG A 276 -11.19 -4.83 -13.23
CA ARG A 276 -10.65 -4.74 -14.59
C ARG A 276 -11.49 -3.79 -15.43
N THR A 277 -12.81 -3.88 -15.30
CA THR A 277 -13.74 -2.95 -15.96
C THR A 277 -13.53 -1.52 -15.43
N GLU A 278 -13.39 -1.34 -14.11
CA GLU A 278 -13.14 -0.02 -13.51
C GLU A 278 -11.79 0.60 -13.90
N LEU A 279 -10.76 -0.22 -14.13
CA LEU A 279 -9.45 0.24 -14.60
C LEU A 279 -9.55 0.84 -16.02
N GLY A 280 -10.49 0.35 -16.83
CA GLY A 280 -10.73 0.83 -18.21
C GLY A 280 -9.59 0.51 -19.19
N LYS A 281 -8.65 -0.35 -18.78
CA LYS A 281 -7.55 -0.89 -19.58
C LYS A 281 -7.40 -2.37 -19.25
N GLU A 282 -6.81 -3.11 -20.17
CA GLU A 282 -6.53 -4.53 -19.93
C GLU A 282 -5.61 -4.71 -18.72
N TRP A 283 -5.79 -5.82 -18.01
CA TRP A 283 -4.89 -6.26 -16.96
C TRP A 283 -4.89 -7.78 -16.96
N LEU A 284 -3.71 -8.40 -16.99
CA LEU A 284 -3.57 -9.83 -17.32
C LEU A 284 -4.07 -10.74 -16.18
N ASN A 285 -3.81 -10.36 -14.94
CA ASN A 285 -3.93 -11.26 -13.81
C ASN A 285 -5.10 -10.89 -12.91
N LEU A 286 -5.99 -11.86 -12.69
CA LEU A 286 -7.14 -11.77 -11.81
C LEU A 286 -6.98 -12.71 -10.59
N GLY A 287 -7.91 -12.61 -9.64
CA GLY A 287 -8.01 -13.52 -8.50
C GLY A 287 -8.45 -14.93 -8.87
N SER A 288 -8.41 -15.83 -7.88
CA SER A 288 -8.70 -17.25 -8.10
C SER A 288 -10.19 -17.51 -8.36
N SER A 289 -10.48 -18.34 -9.36
CA SER A 289 -11.82 -18.87 -9.64
C SER A 289 -12.39 -19.74 -8.51
N ASP A 290 -11.56 -20.14 -7.55
CA ASP A 290 -12.00 -20.85 -6.33
C ASP A 290 -12.87 -19.98 -5.42
N TYR A 291 -12.95 -18.67 -5.69
CA TYR A 291 -13.81 -17.71 -5.00
C TYR A 291 -14.82 -17.09 -5.99
N PRO A 292 -15.88 -17.82 -6.39
CA PRO A 292 -16.86 -17.33 -7.36
C PRO A 292 -17.52 -16.03 -6.90
N GLY A 293 -17.67 -15.07 -7.82
CA GLY A 293 -18.21 -13.75 -7.53
C GLY A 293 -17.19 -12.77 -6.94
N VAL A 294 -15.99 -13.23 -6.58
CA VAL A 294 -14.93 -12.42 -5.97
C VAL A 294 -13.66 -12.44 -6.81
N GLY A 295 -13.09 -13.61 -7.06
CA GLY A 295 -11.76 -13.74 -7.66
C GLY A 295 -11.69 -13.08 -9.04
N GLU A 296 -12.67 -13.33 -9.90
CA GLU A 296 -12.75 -12.78 -11.26
C GLU A 296 -12.96 -11.26 -11.30
N ARG A 297 -13.37 -10.64 -10.18
CA ARG A 297 -13.59 -9.19 -10.06
C ARG A 297 -12.41 -8.46 -9.42
N CYS A 298 -11.44 -9.19 -8.87
CA CYS A 298 -10.27 -8.60 -8.22
C CYS A 298 -9.04 -8.68 -9.14
N LEU A 299 -8.18 -7.67 -9.05
CA LEU A 299 -6.90 -7.67 -9.77
C LEU A 299 -5.80 -8.30 -8.93
N TYR A 300 -4.92 -9.05 -9.58
CA TYR A 300 -3.62 -9.42 -9.06
C TYR A 300 -2.54 -8.79 -9.92
N ALA A 301 -1.48 -8.27 -9.31
CA ALA A 301 -0.21 -8.07 -9.98
C ALA A 301 0.69 -9.28 -9.69
N ARG A 302 1.38 -9.81 -10.68
CA ARG A 302 2.30 -10.93 -10.54
C ARG A 302 3.67 -10.58 -11.08
N THR A 303 4.71 -11.01 -10.38
CA THR A 303 6.07 -10.59 -10.69
C THR A 303 6.55 -11.00 -12.08
N GLU A 304 6.32 -12.24 -12.46
CA GLU A 304 6.85 -12.77 -13.73
C GLU A 304 6.09 -12.25 -14.95
N THR A 305 4.78 -12.09 -14.82
CA THR A 305 3.91 -11.72 -15.94
C THR A 305 3.73 -10.21 -16.06
N ASP A 306 3.60 -9.46 -14.97
CA ASP A 306 3.38 -8.01 -14.97
C ASP A 306 4.67 -7.18 -14.76
N LEU A 307 5.83 -7.83 -14.57
CA LEU A 307 7.12 -7.18 -14.31
C LEU A 307 7.10 -6.22 -13.12
N THR A 308 6.43 -6.60 -12.03
CA THR A 308 6.20 -5.73 -10.86
C THR A 308 6.13 -6.54 -9.55
N ILE A 309 5.88 -5.92 -8.39
CA ILE A 309 5.65 -6.70 -7.15
C ILE A 309 4.29 -7.41 -7.18
N GLY A 310 4.16 -8.47 -6.39
CA GLY A 310 2.87 -9.10 -6.09
C GLY A 310 1.95 -8.14 -5.34
N MET A 311 0.72 -7.95 -5.85
CA MET A 311 -0.28 -7.08 -5.25
C MET A 311 -1.68 -7.64 -5.51
N PHE A 312 -2.57 -7.54 -4.54
CA PHE A 312 -4.00 -7.80 -4.70
C PHE A 312 -4.78 -6.51 -4.59
N VAL A 313 -5.85 -6.33 -5.38
CA VAL A 313 -6.73 -5.16 -5.30
C VAL A 313 -8.19 -5.54 -5.50
N ALA A 314 -9.05 -5.09 -4.58
CA ALA A 314 -10.50 -5.24 -4.63
C ALA A 314 -11.19 -3.87 -4.50
N VAL A 315 -12.25 -3.65 -5.27
CA VAL A 315 -12.96 -2.36 -5.36
C VAL A 315 -14.42 -2.55 -4.94
N PHE A 316 -14.84 -1.80 -3.94
CA PHE A 316 -16.19 -1.85 -3.39
C PHE A 316 -16.92 -0.55 -3.65
N GLU A 317 -18.22 -0.64 -3.91
CA GLU A 317 -19.12 0.50 -4.05
C GLU A 317 -20.32 0.33 -3.13
N ARG A 318 -20.76 1.43 -2.51
CA ARG A 318 -21.95 1.44 -1.67
C ARG A 318 -23.18 1.15 -2.54
N CYS A 319 -24.01 0.21 -2.08
CA CYS A 319 -25.28 -0.12 -2.71
C CYS A 319 -26.25 1.08 -2.64
N ALA A 320 -27.19 1.16 -3.57
CA ALA A 320 -28.29 2.11 -3.47
C ALA A 320 -29.22 1.73 -2.31
N ASP A 321 -30.01 2.69 -1.82
CA ASP A 321 -30.96 2.43 -0.73
C ASP A 321 -31.94 1.31 -1.10
N GLY A 322 -32.02 0.29 -0.24
CA GLY A 322 -32.87 -0.88 -0.46
C GLY A 322 -32.24 -1.99 -1.32
N GLU A 323 -31.02 -1.80 -1.83
CA GLU A 323 -30.27 -2.85 -2.50
C GLU A 323 -29.26 -3.50 -1.56
N GLU A 324 -29.11 -4.82 -1.71
CA GLU A 324 -28.10 -5.61 -1.00
C GLU A 324 -27.15 -6.25 -2.02
N ASN A 325 -25.90 -6.50 -1.62
CA ASN A 325 -24.96 -7.19 -2.49
C ASN A 325 -25.32 -8.67 -2.68
N GLU A 326 -25.02 -9.21 -3.85
CA GLU A 326 -25.40 -10.59 -4.20
C GLU A 326 -24.75 -11.67 -3.31
N ILE A 327 -23.56 -11.41 -2.76
CA ILE A 327 -22.84 -12.37 -1.90
C ILE A 327 -23.53 -12.47 -0.55
N TYR A 328 -23.97 -11.34 0.01
CA TYR A 328 -24.77 -11.29 1.24
C TYR A 328 -26.11 -12.00 1.05
N ALA A 329 -26.87 -11.65 0.01
CA ALA A 329 -28.17 -12.25 -0.25
C ALA A 329 -28.07 -13.77 -0.44
N ALA A 330 -27.08 -14.25 -1.20
CA ALA A 330 -26.83 -15.69 -1.37
C ALA A 330 -26.50 -16.39 -0.03
N HIS A 331 -25.70 -15.74 0.82
CA HIS A 331 -25.33 -16.27 2.13
C HIS A 331 -26.52 -16.35 3.09
N GLU A 332 -27.39 -15.34 3.13
CA GLU A 332 -28.63 -15.36 3.93
C GLU A 332 -29.60 -16.43 3.45
N HIS A 333 -29.82 -16.57 2.14
CA HIS A 333 -30.64 -17.66 1.58
C HIS A 333 -30.10 -19.05 1.93
N GLN A 334 -28.78 -19.21 1.94
CA GLN A 334 -28.15 -20.47 2.35
C GLN A 334 -28.39 -20.76 3.84
N LYS A 335 -28.23 -19.76 4.72
CA LYS A 335 -28.53 -19.89 6.16
C LYS A 335 -29.99 -20.29 6.40
N GLU A 336 -30.94 -19.62 5.76
CA GLU A 336 -32.36 -19.97 5.87
C GLU A 336 -32.64 -21.41 5.44
N SER A 337 -31.99 -21.87 4.38
CA SER A 337 -32.14 -23.24 3.87
C SER A 337 -31.65 -24.27 4.87
N TYR A 338 -30.51 -24.04 5.53
CA TYR A 338 -30.01 -24.89 6.61
C TYR A 338 -30.94 -24.92 7.82
N VAL A 339 -31.48 -23.77 8.22
CA VAL A 339 -32.44 -23.68 9.33
C VAL A 339 -33.72 -24.47 9.01
N LYS A 340 -34.26 -24.35 7.79
CA LYS A 340 -35.42 -25.13 7.34
C LYS A 340 -35.15 -26.64 7.36
N LEU A 341 -33.98 -27.08 6.89
CA LEU A 341 -33.58 -28.49 6.91
C LEU A 341 -33.41 -29.02 8.35
N ALA A 342 -32.82 -28.23 9.24
CA ALA A 342 -32.67 -28.59 10.64
C ALA A 342 -34.03 -28.72 11.36
N ALA A 343 -34.99 -27.84 11.05
CA ALA A 343 -36.35 -27.91 11.57
C ALA A 343 -37.06 -29.20 11.14
N ILE A 344 -36.99 -29.56 9.85
CA ILE A 344 -37.56 -30.81 9.31
C ILE A 344 -36.93 -32.05 9.98
N GLY A 345 -35.61 -32.04 10.21
CA GLY A 345 -34.91 -33.11 10.91
C GLY A 345 -35.30 -33.27 12.38
N SER A 346 -35.79 -32.19 13.02
CA SER A 346 -36.26 -32.21 14.42
C SER A 346 -37.72 -32.69 14.55
N GLU A 347 -38.59 -32.38 13.59
CA GLU A 347 -39.98 -32.85 13.55
C GLU A 347 -40.08 -34.34 13.18
N GLY A 348 -39.15 -34.86 12.37
CA GLY A 348 -39.07 -36.28 12.02
C GLY A 348 -38.62 -37.21 13.16
N ARG A 349 -38.15 -36.68 14.30
CA ARG A 349 -37.69 -37.46 15.47
C ARG A 349 -38.75 -37.72 16.54
N LYS A 350 -39.99 -37.23 16.37
CA LYS A 350 -41.11 -37.60 17.27
C LYS A 350 -41.78 -38.95 16.95
N GLY A 351 -41.24 -39.74 16.01
CA GLY A 351 -41.83 -41.03 15.65
C GLY A 351 -40.85 -42.02 15.03
N LYS A 352 -39.81 -42.45 15.77
CA LYS A 352 -39.20 -43.80 15.64
C LYS A 352 -38.06 -43.98 16.66
N LYS A 353 -38.33 -44.75 17.72
CA LYS A 353 -37.29 -45.43 18.50
C LYS A 353 -36.65 -46.52 17.63
N ASN A 354 -35.35 -46.70 17.81
CA ASN A 354 -34.49 -47.79 17.35
C ASN A 354 -34.24 -47.90 15.83
N ARG A 355 -33.06 -47.44 15.40
CA ARG A 355 -31.98 -48.30 14.87
C ARG A 355 -30.72 -47.46 14.63
N GLY A 356 -29.56 -48.01 15.00
CA GLY A 356 -28.27 -47.35 14.94
C GLY A 356 -27.94 -46.82 13.55
N GLY A 357 -27.58 -45.54 13.49
CA GLY A 357 -27.15 -44.86 12.28
C GLY A 357 -25.88 -44.07 12.58
N LYS A 358 -24.86 -44.28 11.73
CA LYS A 358 -23.55 -43.62 11.79
C LYS A 358 -23.70 -42.11 11.94
N ILE A 359 -22.89 -41.55 12.84
CA ILE A 359 -22.68 -40.11 13.01
C ILE A 359 -22.07 -39.58 11.71
N TYR A 360 -22.76 -38.65 11.06
CA TYR A 360 -22.22 -37.87 9.95
C TYR A 360 -21.29 -36.81 10.55
N GLN A 361 -19.99 -36.92 10.29
CA GLN A 361 -19.03 -35.85 10.56
C GLN A 361 -18.98 -34.94 9.32
N PRO A 362 -19.10 -33.61 9.47
CA PRO A 362 -18.84 -32.68 8.38
C PRO A 362 -17.38 -32.82 7.92
N ALA A 363 -17.14 -32.68 6.62
CA ALA A 363 -15.80 -32.71 6.06
C ALA A 363 -14.93 -31.58 6.62
N ASP A 364 -13.68 -31.90 6.90
CA ASP A 364 -12.68 -30.98 7.43
C ASP A 364 -12.52 -29.75 6.53
N GLY A 365 -12.82 -28.55 7.07
CA GLY A 365 -12.52 -27.27 6.40
C GLY A 365 -13.50 -26.12 6.64
N GLU A 366 -14.72 -26.37 7.10
CA GLU A 366 -15.68 -25.30 7.42
C GLU A 366 -15.51 -24.84 8.88
N LEU A 367 -15.02 -23.62 9.06
CA LEU A 367 -15.11 -22.93 10.34
C LEU A 367 -16.60 -22.74 10.67
N THR A 368 -17.07 -23.39 11.73
CA THR A 368 -18.45 -23.27 12.18
C THR A 368 -18.74 -21.86 12.71
N VAL A 369 -20.01 -21.46 12.72
CA VAL A 369 -20.52 -20.14 13.18
C VAL A 369 -19.91 -19.70 14.53
N GLN A 370 -19.60 -20.65 15.43
CA GLN A 370 -18.98 -20.37 16.73
C GLN A 370 -17.54 -19.83 16.66
N GLN A 371 -16.79 -20.11 15.58
CA GLN A 371 -15.43 -19.59 15.40
C GLN A 371 -15.41 -18.14 14.88
N TYR A 372 -16.50 -17.68 14.26
CA TYR A 372 -16.68 -16.29 13.88
C TYR A 372 -17.22 -15.42 15.04
N ASP A 373 -18.09 -15.96 15.91
CA ASP A 373 -18.60 -15.21 17.07
C ASP A 373 -17.52 -14.94 18.15
N ASN A 374 -16.43 -15.70 18.18
CA ASN A 374 -15.29 -15.40 19.06
C ASN A 374 -14.51 -14.14 18.64
N PHE A 375 -14.83 -13.50 17.51
CA PHE A 375 -14.22 -12.21 17.12
C PHE A 375 -14.77 -11.00 17.90
N THR A 376 -15.91 -11.13 18.61
CA THR A 376 -16.61 -10.01 19.26
C THR A 376 -16.52 -9.97 20.80
N GLN A 377 -15.96 -10.99 21.46
CA GLN A 377 -15.82 -10.99 22.92
C GLN A 377 -14.37 -10.70 23.36
N VAL A 378 -14.14 -9.49 23.88
CA VAL A 378 -12.94 -9.16 24.66
C VAL A 378 -13.17 -9.61 26.10
N PRO A 379 -12.33 -10.48 26.70
CA PRO A 379 -12.34 -10.65 28.14
C PRO A 379 -11.65 -9.44 28.77
N GLU A 380 -12.35 -8.71 29.64
CA GLU A 380 -11.74 -7.78 30.58
C GLU A 380 -10.59 -8.49 31.32
N ARG A 381 -9.36 -7.97 31.19
CA ARG A 381 -8.26 -8.38 32.06
C ARG A 381 -7.95 -7.30 33.08
N GLN A 382 -8.27 -7.67 34.31
CA GLN A 382 -7.84 -7.07 35.55
C GLN A 382 -6.33 -6.81 35.57
N GLN A 383 -5.97 -5.65 36.11
CA GLN A 383 -4.62 -5.25 36.47
C GLN A 383 -3.93 -6.30 37.33
N THR A 384 -2.75 -6.76 36.92
CA THR A 384 -1.67 -7.15 37.85
C THR A 384 -0.30 -6.91 37.20
N SER A 385 0.64 -6.58 38.07
CA SER A 385 1.95 -5.95 37.87
C SER A 385 3.10 -6.88 37.47
N ALA A 386 4.05 -6.31 36.71
CA ALA A 386 5.52 -6.46 36.73
C ALA A 386 6.18 -7.86 36.77
N ALA A 387 7.03 -8.13 35.75
CA ALA A 387 8.39 -8.68 35.91
C ALA A 387 9.18 -8.62 34.58
N GLU A 388 10.49 -8.44 34.70
CA GLU A 388 11.52 -8.11 33.68
C GLU A 388 12.13 -9.33 32.95
N CYS A 389 13.10 -9.02 32.07
CA CYS A 389 14.10 -9.85 31.36
C CYS A 389 13.67 -10.45 30.00
N GLU A 390 14.48 -10.45 28.94
CA GLU A 390 15.87 -10.03 28.71
C GLU A 390 16.08 -9.97 27.18
N SER A 391 16.84 -8.98 26.71
CA SER A 391 17.16 -8.77 25.31
C SER A 391 18.53 -9.40 24.96
N THR A 392 18.58 -10.32 24.01
CA THR A 392 19.83 -10.79 23.39
C THR A 392 19.96 -10.23 21.98
N THR A 393 20.84 -9.23 21.84
CA THR A 393 21.34 -8.68 20.58
C THR A 393 22.65 -9.37 20.20
N HIS A 394 22.73 -9.96 18.99
CA HIS A 394 24.00 -10.31 18.35
C HIS A 394 24.19 -9.45 17.10
N GLY A 395 25.11 -8.50 17.19
CA GLY A 395 25.69 -7.78 16.06
C GLY A 395 26.94 -8.48 15.55
N PHE A 396 27.16 -8.43 14.24
CA PHE A 396 28.42 -8.79 13.60
C PHE A 396 29.34 -7.57 13.54
N THR A 397 30.58 -7.78 14.00
CA THR A 397 31.69 -6.84 14.05
C THR A 397 32.55 -6.89 12.78
N GLU A 398 32.95 -5.73 12.28
CA GLU A 398 34.16 -5.52 11.48
C GLU A 398 35.40 -5.49 12.40
N GLU A 399 36.56 -5.89 11.86
CA GLU A 399 37.87 -5.94 12.53
C GLU A 399 38.95 -5.28 11.63
N PRO A 400 40.16 -4.95 12.12
CA PRO A 400 40.45 -3.66 12.76
C PRO A 400 41.73 -2.98 12.20
N SER A 401 42.05 -1.76 12.67
CA SER A 401 43.47 -1.34 12.74
C SER A 401 43.79 -0.37 13.89
N THR A 402 44.80 -0.80 14.66
CA THR A 402 45.83 -0.03 15.37
C THR A 402 45.49 0.84 16.59
N SER A 403 45.86 0.26 17.74
CA SER A 403 46.32 0.80 19.03
C SER A 403 46.95 2.20 19.05
N VAL A 404 46.67 3.00 20.09
CA VAL A 404 47.65 3.48 21.11
C VAL A 404 46.89 3.82 22.42
N SER A 405 47.49 3.43 23.54
CA SER A 405 47.03 3.55 24.92
C SER A 405 47.40 4.89 25.57
N LYS A 406 46.55 5.43 26.47
CA LYS A 406 46.88 5.78 27.88
C LYS A 406 45.83 6.68 28.58
N LYS A 407 45.51 6.22 29.80
CA LYS A 407 45.30 6.93 31.07
C LYS A 407 43.93 7.57 31.44
N LYS A 408 43.45 7.04 32.57
CA LYS A 408 42.38 7.45 33.50
C LYS A 408 42.60 8.83 34.14
N SER A 409 41.50 9.58 34.35
CA SER A 409 41.06 10.16 35.65
C SER A 409 39.79 11.00 35.43
N LYS A 410 38.58 10.60 35.88
CA LYS A 410 37.93 10.89 37.19
C LYS A 410 37.93 12.36 37.64
N ARG A 411 36.73 12.97 37.65
CA ARG A 411 36.09 14.00 38.55
C ARG A 411 35.17 14.90 37.69
N LYS A 412 33.82 14.97 37.80
CA LYS A 412 32.90 15.39 38.91
C LYS A 412 33.44 16.59 39.68
N ALA A 413 32.77 17.73 39.88
CA ALA A 413 31.45 18.26 39.54
C ALA A 413 31.48 19.78 39.86
N GLU A 414 30.36 20.48 39.62
CA GLU A 414 29.94 21.77 40.23
C GLU A 414 30.66 23.05 39.76
N SER A 415 29.97 23.91 38.99
CA SER A 415 28.97 24.94 39.35
C SER A 415 29.60 26.25 39.86
N GLN A 416 29.37 27.34 39.13
CA GLN A 416 28.89 28.63 39.64
C GLN A 416 28.90 29.70 38.53
N GLN A 417 27.82 30.50 38.54
CA GLN A 417 27.57 31.71 37.77
C GLN A 417 28.62 32.79 38.05
N THR A 418 28.92 33.62 37.04
CA THR A 418 28.97 35.09 37.17
C THR A 418 28.81 35.75 35.80
N ASP A 419 27.99 36.79 35.75
CA ASP A 419 27.71 37.69 34.64
C ASP A 419 28.93 38.47 34.14
N SER A 420 28.99 38.78 32.82
CA SER A 420 29.46 40.08 32.31
C SER A 420 29.16 40.27 30.81
N TYR A 421 28.25 41.21 30.55
CA TYR A 421 28.14 42.21 29.48
C TYR A 421 29.11 42.23 28.26
N ILE A 422 28.47 42.43 27.08
CA ILE A 422 28.84 43.24 25.88
C ILE A 422 30.02 42.72 25.01
N ASP A 423 29.92 42.45 23.70
CA ASP A 423 29.66 43.40 22.60
C ASP A 423 29.44 42.67 21.26
N GLU A 424 28.56 43.21 20.42
CA GLU A 424 28.53 42.95 18.97
C GLU A 424 29.66 43.75 18.27
N PRO A 425 29.94 43.48 16.99
CA PRO A 425 30.08 44.62 16.09
C PRO A 425 29.22 44.47 14.84
N THR A 426 28.30 45.42 14.70
CA THR A 426 27.73 45.90 13.45
C THR A 426 28.79 46.77 12.72
N ILE A 427 28.94 46.61 11.40
CA ILE A 427 29.41 47.69 10.51
C ILE A 427 28.43 47.79 9.33
N ASN A 428 27.70 48.91 9.30
CA ASN A 428 26.97 49.48 8.17
C ASN A 428 27.96 50.19 7.22
N GLY A 429 27.81 50.07 5.89
CA GLY A 429 27.24 51.14 5.05
C GLY A 429 28.35 51.95 4.34
N VAL A 430 28.22 52.63 3.19
CA VAL A 430 27.09 53.07 2.34
C VAL A 430 27.70 53.55 0.99
N ASN A 431 26.83 53.81 0.00
CA ASN A 431 26.89 54.78 -1.12
C ASN A 431 27.17 54.19 -2.51
N GLU A 432 26.51 54.58 -3.61
CA GLU A 432 25.39 55.49 -3.87
C GLU A 432 24.89 55.22 -5.31
N GLU A 433 23.64 55.61 -5.56
CA GLU A 433 22.89 55.62 -6.84
C GLU A 433 23.41 56.72 -7.83
N PRO A 434 22.92 56.92 -9.09
CA PRO A 434 21.50 57.12 -9.39
C PRO A 434 20.92 56.76 -10.80
N SER A 435 19.59 56.54 -10.78
CA SER A 435 18.52 56.99 -11.69
C SER A 435 18.61 56.91 -13.23
N ALA A 436 17.58 56.32 -13.86
CA ALA A 436 16.74 57.01 -14.86
C ALA A 436 15.42 56.25 -15.17
N SER A 437 14.32 56.99 -15.11
CA SER A 437 12.92 56.61 -15.37
C SER A 437 12.46 56.97 -16.79
N VAL A 438 11.61 56.16 -17.46
CA VAL A 438 10.60 56.65 -18.43
C VAL A 438 9.33 55.77 -18.43
N ASN A 439 8.19 56.45 -18.56
CA ASN A 439 6.79 56.05 -18.40
C ASN A 439 6.11 55.43 -19.65
N LYS A 440 5.08 54.59 -19.36
CA LYS A 440 3.74 54.44 -20.01
C LYS A 440 3.59 54.17 -21.52
N LYS A 441 2.81 53.12 -21.84
CA LYS A 441 1.50 53.28 -22.53
C LYS A 441 0.59 52.04 -22.42
N LYS A 442 -0.65 52.29 -21.99
CA LYS A 442 -1.84 51.42 -22.10
C LYS A 442 -2.29 51.33 -23.56
N SER A 443 -2.81 50.18 -23.99
CA SER A 443 -3.80 50.13 -25.07
C SER A 443 -4.90 49.13 -24.70
N LYS A 444 -6.14 49.65 -24.64
CA LYS A 444 -7.40 48.91 -24.69
C LYS A 444 -7.78 48.78 -26.16
N ARG A 445 -8.24 47.61 -26.60
CA ARG A 445 -9.15 47.51 -27.76
C ARG A 445 -10.40 46.74 -27.35
N LYS A 446 -11.53 47.32 -27.74
CA LYS A 446 -12.91 46.88 -27.57
C LYS A 446 -13.37 46.27 -28.90
N ALA A 447 -14.16 45.20 -28.80
CA ALA A 447 -15.30 44.73 -29.62
C ALA A 447 -15.44 45.09 -31.12
N GLU A 448 -15.77 44.06 -31.90
CA GLU A 448 -16.80 43.97 -32.97
C GLU A 448 -16.89 42.46 -33.34
N SER A 449 -17.96 41.73 -32.98
CA SER A 449 -19.16 41.43 -33.81
C SER A 449 -18.88 40.96 -35.23
N GLN A 450 -18.84 39.64 -35.43
CA GLN A 450 -19.67 38.86 -36.36
C GLN A 450 -19.49 37.37 -36.10
#